data_AF-A0A8X7UJ14-F1
#
_entry.id   AF-A0A8X7UJ14-F1
#
_cell.length_a   1.000
_cell.length_b   1.000
_cell.length_c   1.000
_cell.angle_alpha   90.00
_cell.angle_beta   90.00
_cell.angle_gamma   90.00
#
_symmetry.space_group_name_H-M   'P 1'
#
loop_
_entity.id
_entity.type
_entity.pdbx_description
1 polymer ?
#
loop_
_entity_poly.entity_id
_entity_poly.type
_entity_poly.pdbx_seq_one_letter_code
_entity_poly.pdbx_strand_id
1 'polypeptide(L)'
;MTTTLQFPITMKLILSSLASLVVITLFFITNTEFSPSSFQPALDKTIRISNSSIGTKVHSLESASCGKIPPSLADALIYYAASNTTPQQTLSEISVTKKVLDKASPCNFLVFGLGHDSLMWDESWIRKIAEKFPSLESYHVHVQYDTKVRDAAALLSAAIDSEEASKCELALKGLPEVVYETEWDIIVVDAPRRFHEEAPGRMSAIYTAGMIARSRKKGETRAVFVHDVDRTVEDEFSMAFLCRDYMTEQQGRLRHFTVPSQPPEV
;
A
#
# COMPACT_ATOMS: atom_id res chain seq x y z
N MET A 1 -3.80 -50.14 -31.95
CA MET A 1 -2.52 -49.68 -32.50
C MET A 1 -1.98 -48.62 -31.56
N THR A 2 -1.12 -49.02 -30.62
CA THR A 2 -0.46 -48.11 -29.67
C THR A 2 1.02 -48.04 -30.06
N THR A 3 1.44 -46.91 -30.62
CA THR A 3 2.84 -46.64 -30.97
C THR A 3 3.54 -46.01 -29.77
N THR A 4 4.40 -46.77 -29.10
CA THR A 4 5.34 -46.25 -28.10
C THR A 4 6.64 -45.83 -28.80
N LEU A 5 6.91 -44.52 -28.83
CA LEU A 5 8.19 -43.96 -29.24
C LEU A 5 9.18 -44.09 -28.08
N GLN A 6 10.10 -45.05 -28.15
CA GLN A 6 11.27 -45.11 -27.26
C GLN A 6 12.43 -44.38 -27.92
N PHE A 7 12.79 -43.21 -27.39
CA PHE A 7 14.06 -42.56 -27.67
C PHE A 7 15.12 -43.08 -26.69
N PRO A 8 16.16 -43.79 -27.13
CA PRO A 8 17.25 -44.18 -26.25
C PRO A 8 18.17 -42.96 -26.04
N ILE A 9 17.91 -42.17 -25.00
CA ILE A 9 18.87 -41.17 -24.54
C ILE A 9 20.07 -41.95 -23.98
N THR A 10 21.17 -41.96 -24.74
CA THR A 10 22.36 -42.69 -24.33
C THR A 10 22.93 -42.07 -23.04
N MET A 11 23.22 -42.90 -22.04
CA MET A 11 23.72 -42.48 -20.71
C MET A 11 24.94 -41.53 -20.78
N LYS A 12 25.70 -41.59 -21.87
CA LYS A 12 26.82 -40.68 -22.18
C LYS A 12 26.40 -39.21 -22.36
N LEU A 13 25.23 -38.94 -22.95
CA LEU A 13 24.70 -37.58 -23.09
C LEU A 13 24.34 -36.95 -21.74
N ILE A 14 23.78 -37.76 -20.83
CA ILE A 14 23.40 -37.33 -19.48
C ILE A 14 24.64 -37.04 -18.64
N LEU A 15 25.67 -37.90 -18.69
CA LEU A 15 26.93 -37.64 -17.99
C LEU A 15 27.65 -36.39 -18.53
N SER A 16 27.62 -36.17 -19.85
CA SER A 16 28.24 -34.99 -20.46
C SER A 16 27.53 -33.68 -20.07
N SER A 17 26.20 -33.68 -19.95
CA SER A 17 25.45 -32.49 -19.52
C SER A 17 25.68 -32.17 -18.04
N LEU A 18 25.76 -33.19 -17.18
CA LEU A 18 26.07 -33.02 -15.76
C LEU A 18 27.48 -32.47 -15.53
N ALA A 19 28.48 -33.00 -16.24
CA ALA A 19 29.86 -32.50 -16.15
C ALA A 19 29.96 -31.02 -16.57
N SER A 20 29.25 -30.63 -17.63
CA SER A 20 29.23 -29.24 -18.11
C SER A 20 28.58 -28.30 -17.08
N LEU A 21 27.49 -28.73 -16.43
CA LEU A 21 26.82 -27.93 -15.40
C LEU A 21 27.74 -27.67 -14.18
N VAL A 22 28.51 -28.69 -13.77
CA VAL A 22 29.46 -28.58 -12.64
C VAL A 22 30.63 -27.65 -12.95
N VAL A 23 31.15 -27.66 -14.17
CA VAL A 23 32.23 -26.74 -14.58
C VAL A 23 31.71 -25.29 -14.58
N ILE A 24 30.49 -25.07 -15.05
CA ILE A 24 29.86 -23.74 -15.05
C ILE A 24 29.65 -23.23 -13.63
N THR A 25 29.13 -24.05 -12.70
CA THR A 25 28.93 -23.63 -11.31
C THR A 25 30.24 -23.33 -10.60
N LEU A 26 31.29 -24.15 -10.83
CA LEU A 26 32.62 -23.88 -10.27
C LEU A 26 33.22 -22.58 -10.81
N PHE A 27 33.05 -22.28 -12.10
CA PHE A 27 33.51 -21.01 -12.69
C PHE A 27 32.84 -19.78 -12.06
N PHE A 28 31.54 -19.87 -11.72
CA PHE A 28 30.85 -18.78 -11.04
C PHE A 28 31.28 -18.62 -9.58
N ILE A 29 31.55 -19.72 -8.87
CA ILE A 29 32.03 -19.67 -7.47
C ILE A 29 33.44 -19.08 -7.39
N THR A 30 34.32 -19.35 -8.36
CA THR A 30 35.70 -18.82 -8.36
C THR A 30 35.79 -17.35 -8.80
N ASN A 31 34.78 -16.81 -9.49
CA ASN A 31 34.79 -15.42 -9.97
C ASN A 31 34.01 -14.45 -9.06
N THR A 32 33.36 -14.95 -8.00
CA THR A 32 32.79 -14.08 -6.96
C THR A 32 33.85 -13.76 -5.91
N GLU A 33 34.73 -12.80 -6.21
CA GLU A 33 35.52 -12.14 -5.17
C GLU A 33 34.59 -11.29 -4.29
N PHE A 34 34.05 -11.89 -3.23
CA PHE A 34 33.49 -11.15 -2.11
C PHE A 34 34.67 -10.55 -1.34
N SER A 35 34.92 -9.25 -1.53
CA SER A 35 35.79 -8.48 -0.63
C SER A 35 35.18 -8.48 0.78
N PRO A 36 35.89 -8.98 1.82
CA PRO A 36 35.44 -8.83 3.19
C PRO A 36 35.72 -7.39 3.63
N SER A 37 34.69 -6.56 3.72
CA SER A 37 34.83 -5.23 4.33
C SER A 37 35.13 -5.40 5.82
N SER A 38 36.33 -5.01 6.23
CA SER A 38 36.76 -4.96 7.62
C SER A 38 35.89 -3.98 8.42
N PHE A 39 35.18 -4.46 9.42
CA PHE A 39 34.55 -3.62 10.44
C PHE A 39 35.64 -3.04 11.36
N GLN A 40 35.79 -1.72 11.36
CA GLN A 40 36.48 -0.99 12.43
C GLN A 40 35.41 -0.43 13.38
N PRO A 41 35.48 -0.67 14.71
CA PRO A 41 34.61 0.01 15.64
C PRO A 41 35.04 1.46 15.82
N ALA A 42 34.11 2.39 15.58
CA ALA A 42 34.33 3.81 15.80
C ALA A 42 34.41 4.14 17.30
N LEU A 43 35.36 5.01 17.60
CA LEU A 43 35.79 5.49 18.90
C LEU A 43 34.69 6.23 19.68
N ASP A 44 34.55 5.84 20.94
CA ASP A 44 33.69 6.39 21.98
C ASP A 44 33.97 7.90 22.19
N LYS A 45 32.97 8.76 22.02
CA LYS A 45 33.07 10.21 22.29
C LYS A 45 32.18 10.56 23.47
N THR A 46 32.82 10.56 24.63
CA THR A 46 32.29 11.05 25.91
C THR A 46 31.73 12.48 25.78
N ILE A 47 30.44 12.63 26.08
CA ILE A 47 29.78 13.93 26.21
C ILE A 47 30.19 14.55 27.54
N ARG A 48 30.87 15.71 27.49
CA ARG A 48 31.17 16.56 28.65
C ARG A 48 30.02 17.54 28.86
N ILE A 49 29.36 17.43 30.00
CA ILE A 49 28.39 18.42 30.49
C ILE A 49 29.15 19.64 31.02
N SER A 50 28.69 20.85 30.70
CA SER A 50 29.06 22.08 31.39
C SER A 50 27.84 22.98 31.51
N ASN A 51 27.55 23.39 32.74
CA ASN A 51 26.40 24.21 33.15
C ASN A 51 26.69 25.72 33.05
N SER A 52 25.59 26.49 33.02
CA SER A 52 25.43 27.90 33.43
C SER A 52 25.55 28.98 32.34
N SER A 53 24.46 29.67 32.00
CA SER A 53 23.94 30.83 32.75
C SER A 53 22.73 31.50 32.04
N ILE A 54 21.97 32.25 32.84
CA ILE A 54 20.69 32.95 32.62
C ILE A 54 20.80 34.12 31.61
N GLY A 55 19.76 34.33 30.78
CA GLY A 55 19.51 35.64 30.16
C GLY A 55 18.66 35.69 28.88
N THR A 56 17.38 36.00 29.06
CA THR A 56 16.52 36.85 28.19
C THR A 56 15.93 36.30 26.88
N LYS A 57 14.58 36.29 26.85
CA LYS A 57 13.69 36.08 25.71
C LYS A 57 14.06 36.94 24.49
N VAL A 58 14.23 36.27 23.34
CA VAL A 58 13.90 36.82 22.02
C VAL A 58 13.11 35.74 21.29
N HIS A 59 11.88 36.03 20.92
CA HIS A 59 11.10 35.21 19.99
C HIS A 59 11.81 35.25 18.64
N SER A 60 12.68 34.28 18.38
CA SER A 60 13.17 34.02 17.03
C SER A 60 12.06 33.31 16.27
N LEU A 61 11.55 33.96 15.21
CA LEU A 61 10.98 33.24 14.08
C LEU A 61 11.97 32.12 13.75
N GLU A 62 11.58 30.87 13.94
CA GLU A 62 12.36 29.74 13.48
C GLU A 62 12.52 29.91 11.98
N SER A 63 13.73 30.30 11.59
CA SER A 63 14.21 30.18 10.22
C SER A 63 13.93 28.75 9.82
N ALA A 64 13.08 28.55 8.79
CA ALA A 64 12.90 27.27 8.16
C ALA A 64 14.29 26.77 7.77
N SER A 65 14.86 25.91 8.62
CA SER A 65 16.12 25.24 8.37
C SER A 65 15.94 24.58 7.02
N CYS A 66 16.80 24.94 6.05
CA CYS A 66 16.89 24.25 4.78
C CYS A 66 17.43 22.85 5.07
N GLY A 67 16.54 22.00 5.58
CA GLY A 67 16.83 20.66 6.04
C GLY A 67 17.11 19.80 4.84
N LYS A 68 18.23 19.08 4.89
CA LYS A 68 18.48 17.94 4.01
C LYS A 68 17.22 17.07 3.99
N ILE A 69 16.84 16.56 2.81
CA ILE A 69 15.68 15.69 2.68
C ILE A 69 15.77 14.53 3.69
N PRO A 70 14.64 14.08 4.27
CA PRO A 70 14.65 12.93 5.17
C PRO A 70 15.31 11.72 4.51
N PRO A 71 16.08 10.90 5.24
CA PRO A 71 16.69 9.69 4.67
C PRO A 71 15.68 8.75 4.00
N SER A 72 14.45 8.65 4.53
CA SER A 72 13.36 7.90 3.89
C SER A 72 12.99 8.45 2.52
N LEU A 73 12.97 9.77 2.36
CA LEU A 73 12.71 10.41 1.07
C LEU A 73 13.86 10.16 0.09
N ALA A 74 15.11 10.22 0.56
CA ALA A 74 16.27 9.89 -0.28
C ALA A 74 16.25 8.42 -0.74
N ASP A 75 15.98 7.48 0.17
CA ASP A 75 15.87 6.05 -0.13
C ASP A 75 14.74 5.78 -1.14
N ALA A 76 13.58 6.43 -0.96
CA ALA A 76 12.46 6.33 -1.89
C ALA A 76 12.81 6.88 -3.28
N LEU A 77 13.49 8.03 -3.35
CA LEU A 77 13.94 8.61 -4.62
C LEU A 77 14.88 7.68 -5.38
N ILE A 78 15.86 7.08 -4.69
CA ILE A 78 16.78 6.11 -5.31
C ILE A 78 16.01 4.89 -5.82
N TYR A 79 15.10 4.35 -5.00
CA TYR A 79 14.31 3.18 -5.40
C TYR A 79 13.45 3.45 -6.62
N TYR A 80 12.65 4.52 -6.60
CA TYR A 80 11.77 4.82 -7.74
C TYR A 80 12.54 5.22 -8.99
N ALA A 81 13.73 5.85 -8.86
CA ALA A 81 14.58 6.16 -9.99
C ALA A 81 15.27 4.93 -10.59
N ALA A 82 15.58 3.91 -9.78
CA ALA A 82 16.28 2.70 -10.21
C ALA A 82 15.35 1.50 -10.50
N SER A 83 14.06 1.59 -10.15
CA SER A 83 13.09 0.51 -10.34
C SER A 83 12.65 0.40 -11.80
N ASN A 84 12.62 -0.82 -12.32
CA ASN A 84 12.03 -1.15 -13.62
C ASN A 84 10.51 -1.43 -13.52
N THR A 85 9.92 -1.30 -12.33
CA THR A 85 8.48 -1.50 -12.13
C THR A 85 7.72 -0.29 -12.65
N THR A 86 6.76 -0.53 -13.54
CA THR A 86 5.86 0.54 -14.01
C THR A 86 4.84 0.85 -12.89
N PRO A 87 4.71 2.12 -12.46
CA PRO A 87 3.67 2.50 -11.51
C PRO A 87 2.27 2.13 -12.02
N GLN A 88 1.41 1.59 -11.15
CA GLN A 88 0.03 1.27 -11.56
C GLN A 88 -0.77 2.52 -11.88
N GLN A 89 -0.49 3.61 -11.17
CA GLN A 89 -1.13 4.90 -11.38
C GLN A 89 -0.29 5.81 -12.26
N THR A 90 -0.92 6.54 -13.16
CA THR A 90 -0.23 7.58 -13.95
C THR A 90 0.13 8.78 -13.08
N LEU A 91 1.07 9.61 -13.55
CA LEU A 91 1.39 10.88 -12.86
C LEU A 91 0.17 11.78 -12.70
N SER A 92 -0.75 11.78 -13.68
CA SER A 92 -1.98 12.56 -13.60
C SER A 92 -2.91 12.04 -12.51
N GLU A 93 -3.07 10.73 -12.40
CA GLU A 93 -3.90 10.06 -11.39
C GLU A 93 -3.36 10.38 -9.98
N ILE A 94 -2.10 10.06 -9.70
CA ILE A 94 -1.53 10.25 -8.36
C ILE A 94 -1.44 11.73 -7.95
N SER A 95 -1.38 12.65 -8.90
CA SER A 95 -1.40 14.09 -8.63
C SER A 95 -2.69 14.56 -7.99
N VAL A 96 -3.82 13.88 -8.23
CA VAL A 96 -5.11 14.20 -7.60
C VAL A 96 -5.04 13.90 -6.10
N THR A 97 -4.62 12.70 -5.72
CA THR A 97 -4.41 12.32 -4.31
C THR A 97 -3.38 13.24 -3.64
N LYS A 98 -2.26 13.54 -4.32
CA LYS A 98 -1.22 14.44 -3.79
C LYS A 98 -1.76 15.82 -3.44
N LYS A 99 -2.57 16.44 -4.31
CA LYS A 99 -3.15 17.78 -4.04
C LYS A 99 -4.02 17.80 -2.79
N VAL A 100 -4.70 16.69 -2.48
CA VAL A 100 -5.53 16.57 -1.28
C VAL A 100 -4.67 16.31 -0.04
N LEU A 101 -3.68 15.41 -0.15
CA LEU A 101 -2.68 15.17 0.90
C LEU A 101 -1.94 16.45 1.31
N ASP A 102 -1.49 17.26 0.35
CA ASP A 102 -0.77 18.52 0.62
C ASP A 102 -1.61 19.50 1.45
N LYS A 103 -2.95 19.46 1.31
CA LYS A 103 -3.88 20.35 2.03
C LYS A 103 -4.30 19.78 3.38
N ALA A 104 -4.40 18.46 3.49
CA ALA A 104 -4.83 17.79 4.72
C ALA A 104 -3.68 17.58 5.71
N SER A 105 -2.42 17.60 5.25
CA SER A 105 -1.26 17.28 6.08
C SER A 105 -1.06 18.30 7.24
N PRO A 106 -0.73 17.84 8.46
CA PRO A 106 -0.58 16.44 8.87
C PRO A 106 -1.94 15.73 9.02
N CYS A 107 -2.06 14.50 8.51
CA CYS A 107 -3.31 13.75 8.49
C CYS A 107 -3.12 12.25 8.70
N ASN A 108 -4.18 11.58 9.15
CA ASN A 108 -4.29 10.13 9.19
C ASN A 108 -4.63 9.60 7.78
N PHE A 109 -3.79 8.72 7.26
CA PHE A 109 -3.89 8.21 5.89
C PHE A 109 -3.99 6.67 5.86
N LEU A 110 -5.11 6.15 5.37
CA LEU A 110 -5.37 4.71 5.23
C LEU A 110 -5.26 4.28 3.77
N VAL A 111 -4.58 3.16 3.52
CA VAL A 111 -4.44 2.60 2.16
C VAL A 111 -4.81 1.12 2.17
N PHE A 112 -5.82 0.75 1.40
CA PHE A 112 -6.05 -0.63 0.97
C PHE A 112 -5.25 -0.85 -0.32
N GLY A 113 -4.00 -1.28 -0.19
CA GLY A 113 -3.06 -1.42 -1.33
C GLY A 113 -2.36 -2.78 -1.35
N LEU A 114 -1.78 -3.15 -2.50
CA LEU A 114 -0.89 -4.31 -2.61
C LEU A 114 0.56 -3.84 -2.64
N GLY A 115 1.40 -4.47 -1.83
CA GLY A 115 2.68 -3.93 -1.43
C GLY A 115 3.84 -3.97 -2.43
N HIS A 116 3.58 -4.17 -3.73
CA HIS A 116 4.64 -4.19 -4.74
C HIS A 116 4.92 -2.82 -5.38
N ASP A 117 4.03 -1.84 -5.20
CA ASP A 117 4.13 -0.53 -5.89
C ASP A 117 4.94 0.52 -5.13
N SER A 118 5.39 0.20 -3.92
CA SER A 118 6.34 1.01 -3.18
C SER A 118 7.19 0.10 -2.32
N LEU A 119 8.39 0.57 -1.94
CA LEU A 119 9.15 -0.08 -0.87
C LEU A 119 8.30 -0.26 0.40
N MET A 120 7.21 0.48 0.58
CA MET A 120 6.51 0.62 1.85
C MET A 120 5.71 -0.59 2.38
N TRP A 121 5.72 -1.75 1.75
CA TRP A 121 4.67 -2.74 2.09
C TRP A 121 5.07 -4.21 1.90
N ASP A 122 6.36 -4.53 1.84
CA ASP A 122 6.83 -5.92 2.03
C ASP A 122 6.91 -6.25 3.52
N GLU A 123 6.62 -7.48 3.95
CA GLU A 123 6.78 -7.93 5.35
C GLU A 123 8.18 -7.64 5.89
N SER A 124 9.19 -7.89 5.06
CA SER A 124 10.58 -7.61 5.41
C SER A 124 10.84 -6.11 5.51
N TRP A 125 10.10 -5.27 4.79
CA TRP A 125 10.18 -3.82 4.86
C TRP A 125 9.41 -3.24 6.03
N ILE A 126 8.20 -3.74 6.33
CA ILE A 126 7.37 -3.30 7.46
C ILE A 126 8.18 -3.41 8.76
N ARG A 127 8.89 -4.53 8.93
CA ARG A 127 9.78 -4.72 10.08
C ARG A 127 10.96 -3.74 10.08
N LYS A 128 11.63 -3.55 8.93
CA LYS A 128 12.77 -2.62 8.79
C LYS A 128 12.39 -1.15 8.98
N ILE A 129 11.20 -0.74 8.55
CA ILE A 129 10.75 0.65 8.67
C ILE A 129 10.35 0.97 10.10
N ALA A 130 9.71 0.03 10.80
CA ALA A 130 9.31 0.21 12.19
C ALA A 130 10.54 0.36 13.11
N GLU A 131 11.63 -0.37 12.82
CA GLU A 131 12.93 -0.20 13.49
C GLU A 131 13.55 1.17 13.19
N LYS A 132 13.43 1.66 11.96
CA LYS A 132 14.06 2.91 11.50
C LYS A 132 13.27 4.17 11.90
N PHE A 133 11.96 4.05 12.07
CA PHE A 133 11.05 5.12 12.46
C PHE A 133 10.15 4.64 13.61
N PRO A 134 10.63 4.74 14.88
CA PRO A 134 9.90 4.23 16.04
C PRO A 134 8.53 4.89 16.28
N SER A 135 8.26 6.03 15.64
CA SER A 135 6.97 6.73 15.67
C SER A 135 5.98 6.22 14.60
N LEU A 136 6.40 5.31 13.72
CA LEU A 136 5.56 4.70 12.69
C LEU A 136 4.96 3.41 13.26
N GLU A 137 3.65 3.42 13.50
CA GLU A 137 2.91 2.21 13.88
C GLU A 137 2.54 1.43 12.61
N SER A 138 2.93 0.16 12.55
CA SER A 138 2.66 -0.71 11.42
C SER A 138 2.08 -2.03 11.88
N TYR A 139 0.97 -2.45 11.28
CA TYR A 139 0.28 -3.69 11.61
C TYR A 139 0.30 -4.62 10.40
N HIS A 140 0.80 -5.84 10.58
CA HIS A 140 0.64 -6.90 9.58
C HIS A 140 -0.68 -7.61 9.84
N VAL A 141 -1.58 -7.58 8.86
CA VAL A 141 -2.92 -8.17 8.98
C VAL A 141 -3.18 -9.05 7.78
N HIS A 142 -3.40 -10.34 8.03
CA HIS A 142 -3.96 -11.23 7.03
C HIS A 142 -5.47 -10.98 6.93
N VAL A 143 -5.86 -10.12 6.00
CA VAL A 143 -7.26 -9.90 5.65
C VAL A 143 -7.66 -10.92 4.60
N GLN A 144 -8.62 -11.79 4.93
CA GLN A 144 -9.22 -12.70 3.95
C GLN A 144 -10.31 -11.95 3.18
N TYR A 145 -10.22 -11.99 1.86
CA TYR A 145 -11.25 -11.48 0.95
C TYR A 145 -12.01 -12.68 0.40
N ASP A 146 -13.19 -12.93 0.95
CA ASP A 146 -13.99 -14.12 0.64
C ASP A 146 -14.97 -13.90 -0.53
N THR A 147 -15.14 -12.66 -0.96
CA THR A 147 -16.00 -12.29 -2.08
C THR A 147 -15.41 -12.79 -3.41
N LYS A 148 -16.22 -12.78 -4.47
CA LYS A 148 -15.77 -13.08 -5.83
C LYS A 148 -16.42 -12.16 -6.84
N VAL A 149 -15.67 -11.76 -7.87
CA VAL A 149 -16.16 -10.86 -8.93
C VAL A 149 -17.42 -11.42 -9.61
N ARG A 150 -17.51 -12.73 -9.82
CA ARG A 150 -18.71 -13.35 -10.41
C ARG A 150 -19.98 -13.16 -9.57
N ASP A 151 -19.83 -12.94 -8.27
CA ASP A 151 -20.94 -12.78 -7.32
C ASP A 151 -21.27 -11.29 -7.10
N ALA A 152 -20.57 -10.36 -7.77
CA ALA A 152 -20.65 -8.91 -7.52
C ALA A 152 -22.07 -8.34 -7.60
N ALA A 153 -22.85 -8.69 -8.63
CA ALA A 153 -24.19 -8.16 -8.79
C ALA A 153 -25.13 -8.57 -7.64
N ALA A 154 -25.03 -9.83 -7.20
CA ALA A 154 -25.81 -10.34 -6.07
C ALA A 154 -25.39 -9.68 -4.75
N LEU A 155 -24.07 -9.52 -4.54
CA LEU A 155 -23.50 -8.85 -3.36
C LEU A 155 -23.92 -7.38 -3.29
N LEU A 156 -23.92 -6.67 -4.43
CA LEU A 156 -24.34 -5.27 -4.50
C LEU A 156 -25.81 -5.11 -4.10
N SER A 157 -26.70 -5.92 -4.69
CA SER A 157 -28.13 -5.90 -4.35
C SER A 157 -28.37 -6.20 -2.87
N ALA A 158 -27.77 -7.28 -2.37
CA ALA A 158 -27.93 -7.68 -0.97
C ALA A 158 -27.41 -6.64 0.02
N ALA A 159 -26.34 -5.91 -0.33
CA ALA A 159 -25.78 -4.87 0.52
C ALA A 159 -26.58 -3.58 0.51
N ILE A 160 -27.22 -3.22 -0.62
CA ILE A 160 -28.13 -2.06 -0.69
C ILE A 160 -29.39 -2.32 0.15
N ASP A 161 -29.91 -3.55 0.12
CA ASP A 161 -31.11 -3.94 0.86
C ASP A 161 -30.84 -4.21 2.36
N SER A 162 -29.58 -4.24 2.78
CA SER A 162 -29.19 -4.55 4.15
C SER A 162 -29.30 -3.34 5.07
N GLU A 163 -30.11 -3.44 6.12
CA GLU A 163 -30.20 -2.40 7.17
C GLU A 163 -29.05 -2.48 8.18
N GLU A 164 -28.36 -3.63 8.30
CA GLU A 164 -27.31 -3.86 9.29
C GLU A 164 -25.93 -4.06 8.65
N ALA A 165 -25.12 -3.01 8.66
CA ALA A 165 -23.78 -3.03 8.09
C ALA A 165 -22.84 -4.09 8.70
N SER A 166 -23.06 -4.49 9.96
CA SER A 166 -22.25 -5.50 10.67
C SER A 166 -22.48 -6.93 10.17
N LYS A 167 -23.62 -7.19 9.52
CA LYS A 167 -23.95 -8.50 8.91
C LYS A 167 -23.68 -8.54 7.41
N CYS A 168 -23.32 -7.42 6.80
CA CYS A 168 -23.06 -7.35 5.38
C CYS A 168 -21.85 -8.21 5.00
N GLU A 169 -22.00 -9.06 3.99
CA GLU A 169 -20.92 -9.92 3.49
C GLU A 169 -19.73 -9.13 2.93
N LEU A 170 -19.97 -7.89 2.48
CA LEU A 170 -18.93 -7.00 2.00
C LEU A 170 -18.07 -6.39 3.12
N ALA A 171 -18.51 -6.44 4.38
CA ALA A 171 -17.74 -5.92 5.50
C ALA A 171 -16.47 -6.76 5.73
N LEU A 172 -15.30 -6.16 5.58
CA LEU A 172 -14.03 -6.85 5.84
C LEU A 172 -13.93 -7.26 7.31
N LYS A 173 -13.59 -8.53 7.53
CA LYS A 173 -13.48 -9.12 8.87
C LYS A 173 -12.01 -9.21 9.28
N GLY A 174 -11.75 -9.16 10.59
CA GLY A 174 -10.41 -9.34 11.15
C GLY A 174 -9.45 -8.16 10.94
N LEU A 175 -9.97 -6.98 10.57
CA LEU A 175 -9.18 -5.75 10.59
C LEU A 175 -8.84 -5.37 12.05
N PRO A 176 -7.63 -4.85 12.33
CA PRO A 176 -7.25 -4.36 13.65
C PRO A 176 -8.18 -3.24 14.12
N GLU A 177 -8.34 -3.15 15.43
CA GLU A 177 -9.16 -2.13 16.09
C GLU A 177 -8.76 -0.70 15.68
N VAL A 178 -7.47 -0.44 15.52
CA VAL A 178 -6.95 0.87 15.05
C VAL A 178 -7.56 1.31 13.71
N VAL A 179 -7.96 0.38 12.82
CA VAL A 179 -8.60 0.75 11.55
C VAL A 179 -9.99 1.35 11.78
N TYR A 180 -10.71 0.90 12.80
CA TYR A 180 -12.04 1.38 13.14
C TYR A 180 -12.04 2.57 14.09
N GLU A 181 -11.09 2.62 15.02
CA GLU A 181 -10.97 3.69 16.02
C GLU A 181 -10.28 4.93 15.46
N THR A 182 -9.39 4.76 14.47
CA THR A 182 -8.68 5.89 13.91
C THR A 182 -9.61 6.73 13.05
N GLU A 183 -9.56 8.00 13.38
CA GLU A 183 -10.18 9.08 12.65
C GLU A 183 -9.36 9.36 11.37
N TRP A 184 -9.56 8.53 10.33
CA TRP A 184 -8.87 8.68 9.03
C TRP A 184 -9.36 9.91 8.27
N ASP A 185 -8.45 10.70 7.70
CA ASP A 185 -8.80 11.90 6.91
C ASP A 185 -8.85 11.58 5.41
N ILE A 186 -7.96 10.68 4.98
CA ILE A 186 -7.83 10.25 3.60
C ILE A 186 -7.78 8.72 3.55
N ILE A 187 -8.56 8.12 2.65
CA ILE A 187 -8.60 6.68 2.39
C ILE A 187 -8.35 6.42 0.90
N VAL A 188 -7.44 5.51 0.57
CA VAL A 188 -7.18 5.06 -0.80
C VAL A 188 -7.49 3.57 -0.93
N VAL A 189 -8.28 3.21 -1.95
CA VAL A 189 -8.64 1.83 -2.29
C VAL A 189 -8.03 1.48 -3.64
N ASP A 190 -6.98 0.67 -3.61
CA ASP A 190 -6.24 0.19 -4.79
C ASP A 190 -5.98 -1.33 -4.78
N ALA A 191 -6.51 -2.05 -3.79
CA ALA A 191 -6.40 -3.50 -3.66
C ALA A 191 -7.73 -4.13 -3.24
N PRO A 192 -7.91 -5.44 -3.51
CA PRO A 192 -7.05 -6.38 -4.27
C PRO A 192 -6.95 -6.11 -5.78
N ARG A 193 -5.85 -6.52 -6.43
CA ARG A 193 -5.60 -6.29 -7.88
C ARG A 193 -6.41 -7.17 -8.84
N ARG A 194 -6.64 -8.43 -8.48
CA ARG A 194 -7.16 -9.45 -9.41
C ARG A 194 -8.65 -9.17 -9.68
N PHE A 195 -9.05 -9.23 -10.94
CA PHE A 195 -10.39 -8.85 -11.42
C PHE A 195 -11.06 -9.92 -12.31
N HIS A 196 -10.54 -11.14 -12.35
CA HIS A 196 -11.23 -12.27 -12.99
C HIS A 196 -12.36 -12.79 -12.10
N GLU A 197 -13.26 -13.57 -12.66
CA GLU A 197 -14.47 -14.07 -11.99
C GLU A 197 -14.23 -14.70 -10.61
N GLU A 198 -13.16 -15.48 -10.47
CA GLU A 198 -12.80 -16.15 -9.20
C GLU A 198 -11.94 -15.29 -8.25
N ALA A 199 -11.54 -14.10 -8.69
CA ALA A 199 -10.79 -13.19 -7.85
C ALA A 199 -11.71 -12.48 -6.85
N PRO A 200 -11.17 -12.02 -5.71
CA PRO A 200 -11.96 -11.30 -4.74
C PRO A 200 -12.51 -9.96 -5.25
N GLY A 201 -11.83 -9.30 -6.19
CA GLY A 201 -12.18 -7.92 -6.57
C GLY A 201 -12.10 -6.93 -5.40
N ARG A 202 -12.44 -5.66 -5.65
CA ARG A 202 -12.32 -4.57 -4.66
C ARG A 202 -13.60 -4.25 -3.89
N MET A 203 -14.65 -5.05 -4.06
CA MET A 203 -15.98 -4.83 -3.50
C MET A 203 -15.95 -4.60 -1.99
N SER A 204 -15.33 -5.54 -1.25
CA SER A 204 -15.25 -5.47 0.20
C SER A 204 -14.41 -4.29 0.70
N ALA A 205 -13.33 -3.95 -0.02
CA ALA A 205 -12.50 -2.80 0.33
C ALA A 205 -13.24 -1.47 0.11
N ILE A 206 -13.95 -1.32 -1.01
CA ILE A 206 -14.77 -0.14 -1.30
C ILE A 206 -15.88 0.03 -0.27
N TYR A 207 -16.62 -1.05 0.02
CA TYR A 207 -17.68 -1.03 1.03
C TYR A 207 -17.14 -0.64 2.41
N THR A 208 -16.06 -1.29 2.86
CA THR A 208 -15.45 -1.03 4.16
C THR A 208 -14.91 0.40 4.25
N ALA A 209 -14.27 0.91 3.20
CA ALA A 209 -13.82 2.30 3.13
C ALA A 209 -15.01 3.28 3.26
N GLY A 210 -16.14 2.99 2.61
CA GLY A 210 -17.36 3.79 2.74
C GLY A 210 -17.95 3.78 4.15
N MET A 211 -17.90 2.64 4.85
CA MET A 211 -18.35 2.54 6.24
C MET A 211 -17.43 3.33 7.19
N ILE A 212 -16.11 3.17 7.05
CA ILE A 212 -15.11 3.93 7.81
C ILE A 212 -15.24 5.42 7.53
N ALA A 213 -15.49 5.81 6.28
CA ALA A 213 -15.61 7.21 5.92
C ALA A 213 -16.80 7.90 6.61
N ARG A 214 -17.85 7.15 6.94
CA ARG A 214 -19.06 7.65 7.61
C ARG A 214 -19.04 7.55 9.13
N SER A 215 -18.06 6.88 9.74
CA SER A 215 -18.10 6.57 11.17
C SER A 215 -17.81 7.74 12.13
N ARG A 216 -17.54 8.97 11.65
CA ARG A 216 -17.13 10.10 12.52
C ARG A 216 -18.26 10.98 13.05
N LYS A 217 -17.86 11.89 13.94
CA LYS A 217 -18.66 12.98 14.49
C LYS A 217 -19.27 13.84 13.39
N LYS A 218 -20.49 14.32 13.64
CA LYS A 218 -21.33 15.08 12.71
C LYS A 218 -20.60 16.32 12.18
N GLY A 219 -20.57 16.49 10.85
CA GLY A 219 -20.11 17.72 10.18
C GLY A 219 -18.75 17.64 9.49
N GLU A 220 -18.06 16.49 9.57
CA GLU A 220 -16.77 16.29 8.91
C GLU A 220 -16.91 15.50 7.59
N THR A 221 -16.00 15.77 6.66
CA THR A 221 -15.91 15.08 5.37
C THR A 221 -14.55 14.41 5.22
N ARG A 222 -14.48 13.36 4.40
CA ARG A 222 -13.24 12.63 4.09
C ARG A 222 -13.02 12.48 2.62
N ALA A 223 -11.76 12.50 2.23
CA ALA A 223 -11.37 12.14 0.88
C ALA A 223 -11.24 10.62 0.77
N VAL A 224 -12.03 10.01 -0.11
CA VAL A 224 -11.90 8.59 -0.46
C VAL A 224 -11.52 8.50 -1.93
N PHE A 225 -10.46 7.77 -2.23
CA PHE A 225 -9.96 7.54 -3.58
C PHE A 225 -10.14 6.07 -3.96
N VAL A 226 -10.69 5.80 -5.13
CA VAL A 226 -10.84 4.45 -5.68
C VAL A 226 -10.15 4.38 -7.04
N HIS A 227 -9.24 3.44 -7.22
CA HIS A 227 -8.55 3.21 -8.50
C HIS A 227 -9.21 2.08 -9.31
N ASP A 228 -8.82 1.97 -10.58
CA ASP A 228 -9.38 1.03 -11.58
C ASP A 228 -10.91 1.16 -11.79
N VAL A 229 -11.47 2.38 -11.70
CA VAL A 229 -12.91 2.62 -11.91
C VAL A 229 -13.37 2.49 -13.37
N ASP A 230 -12.46 2.15 -14.29
CA ASP A 230 -12.77 1.71 -15.65
C ASP A 230 -13.36 0.29 -15.69
N ARG A 231 -13.27 -0.45 -14.57
CA ARG A 231 -13.87 -1.77 -14.40
C ARG A 231 -15.26 -1.67 -13.78
N THR A 232 -16.17 -2.55 -14.21
CA THR A 232 -17.58 -2.55 -13.79
C THR A 232 -17.76 -2.65 -12.27
N VAL A 233 -17.02 -3.55 -11.61
CA VAL A 233 -17.14 -3.75 -10.16
C VAL A 233 -16.76 -2.48 -9.40
N GLU A 234 -15.59 -1.93 -9.66
CA GLU A 234 -15.10 -0.71 -9.03
C GLU A 234 -16.00 0.49 -9.34
N ASP A 235 -16.52 0.59 -10.57
CA ASP A 235 -17.44 1.66 -10.96
C ASP A 235 -18.75 1.61 -10.16
N GLU A 236 -19.46 0.47 -10.21
CA GLU A 236 -20.77 0.31 -9.58
C GLU A 236 -20.69 0.41 -8.05
N PHE A 237 -19.72 -0.28 -7.44
CA PHE A 237 -19.57 -0.29 -5.98
C PHE A 237 -19.14 1.07 -5.44
N SER A 238 -18.24 1.78 -6.12
CA SER A 238 -17.83 3.11 -5.66
C SER A 238 -18.99 4.11 -5.75
N MET A 239 -19.78 4.06 -6.82
CA MET A 239 -20.97 4.92 -6.97
C MET A 239 -22.04 4.62 -5.94
N ALA A 240 -22.28 3.34 -5.63
CA ALA A 240 -23.27 2.92 -4.64
C ALA A 240 -22.83 3.27 -3.21
N PHE A 241 -21.62 2.85 -2.80
CA PHE A 241 -21.19 2.93 -1.41
C PHE A 241 -20.46 4.20 -1.04
N LEU A 242 -19.96 5.00 -1.99
CA LEU A 242 -19.40 6.33 -1.71
C LEU A 242 -20.33 7.47 -2.16
N CYS A 243 -21.48 7.11 -2.74
CA CYS A 243 -22.48 8.01 -3.33
C CYS A 243 -21.97 8.80 -4.54
N ARG A 244 -22.74 8.74 -5.64
CA ARG A 244 -22.48 9.51 -6.86
C ARG A 244 -22.37 11.01 -6.61
N ASP A 245 -23.22 11.55 -5.74
CA ASP A 245 -23.28 13.00 -5.49
C ASP A 245 -22.07 13.51 -4.71
N TYR A 246 -21.31 12.62 -4.09
CA TYR A 246 -20.07 12.96 -3.39
C TYR A 246 -18.82 12.79 -4.27
N MET A 247 -18.97 12.35 -5.52
CA MET A 247 -17.85 12.27 -6.47
C MET A 247 -17.44 13.68 -6.89
N THR A 248 -16.19 14.04 -6.60
CA THR A 248 -15.67 15.40 -6.83
C THR A 248 -14.76 15.49 -8.04
N GLU A 249 -13.99 14.45 -8.32
CA GLU A 249 -13.04 14.41 -9.44
C GLU A 249 -12.85 12.98 -9.93
N GLN A 250 -12.72 12.79 -11.26
CA GLN A 250 -12.23 11.55 -11.85
C GLN A 250 -11.12 11.90 -12.85
N GLN A 251 -9.95 11.31 -12.65
CA GLN A 251 -8.78 11.48 -13.50
C GLN A 251 -8.32 10.10 -13.95
N GLY A 252 -8.43 9.81 -15.24
CA GLY A 252 -8.15 8.46 -15.77
C GLY A 252 -8.99 7.40 -15.04
N ARG A 253 -8.31 6.44 -14.42
CA ARG A 253 -8.91 5.32 -13.67
C ARG A 253 -9.01 5.59 -12.17
N LEU A 254 -8.67 6.79 -11.71
CA LEU A 254 -8.79 7.21 -10.32
C LEU A 254 -10.02 8.09 -10.13
N ARG A 255 -10.81 7.80 -9.11
CA ARG A 255 -11.97 8.59 -8.69
C ARG A 255 -11.81 9.08 -7.26
N HIS A 256 -12.14 10.34 -7.02
CA HIS A 256 -12.11 11.01 -5.73
C HIS A 256 -13.53 11.34 -5.27
N PHE A 257 -13.82 11.00 -4.02
CA PHE A 257 -15.07 11.29 -3.34
C PHE A 257 -14.82 12.11 -2.08
N THR A 258 -15.69 13.06 -1.79
CA THR A 258 -15.73 13.80 -0.52
C THR A 258 -16.93 13.33 0.30
N VAL A 259 -16.73 12.31 1.11
CA VAL A 259 -17.80 11.59 1.82
C VAL A 259 -18.07 12.26 3.18
N PRO A 260 -19.32 12.69 3.46
CA PRO A 260 -19.70 13.23 4.76
C PRO A 260 -19.97 12.12 5.80
N SER A 261 -19.88 12.47 7.08
CA SER A 261 -20.20 11.58 8.21
C SER A 261 -21.65 11.06 8.23
N GLN A 262 -22.60 11.77 7.62
CA GLN A 262 -24.00 11.35 7.46
C GLN A 262 -24.53 11.77 6.09
N PRO A 263 -25.50 11.04 5.50
CA PRO A 263 -26.29 11.56 4.39
C PRO A 263 -26.92 12.92 4.78
N PRO A 264 -27.08 13.88 3.86
CA PRO A 264 -27.83 15.09 4.14
C PRO A 264 -29.22 14.70 4.66
N GLU A 265 -29.69 15.35 5.72
CA GLU A 265 -31.09 15.28 6.13
C GLU A 265 -31.94 15.68 4.91
N VAL A 266 -32.77 14.75 4.43
CA VAL A 266 -33.72 14.95 3.33
C VAL A 266 -34.95 15.69 3.83
#